data_AF-A0A7S1X608-F1
#
_entry.id   AF-A0A7S1X608-F1
#
_cell.length_a   1.000
_cell.length_b   1.000
_cell.length_c   1.000
_cell.angle_alpha   90.00
_cell.angle_beta   90.00
_cell.angle_gamma   90.00
#
_symmetry.space_group_name_H-M   'P 1'
#
loop_
_entity.id
_entity.type
_entity.pdbx_description
1 polymer ?
#
loop_
_entity_poly.entity_id
_entity_poly.type
_entity_poly.pdbx_seq_one_letter_code
_entity_poly.pdbx_strand_id
1 'polypeptide(L)'
;RNASCSGLSIFLVDALRAAGLPARLAGVPQWNTPEGGNHNWVEVWISGEWHFLGASEPDPQGLDHAWFFPQPVTKAVPGGGLRSVYAASWKPTPDGLHFPLYYDLTKRWVHAYDVTSTYVEHAANAM
;
A
#
# COMPACT_ATOMS: atom_id res chain seq x y z
N ARG A 1 7.05 -9.90 -21.10
CA ARG A 1 5.90 -9.89 -20.17
C ARG A 1 6.12 -8.69 -19.27
N ASN A 2 5.41 -7.59 -19.50
CA ASN A 2 5.64 -6.33 -18.78
C ASN A 2 4.33 -5.94 -18.10
N ALA A 3 4.41 -5.49 -16.85
CA ALA A 3 3.30 -4.99 -16.06
C ALA A 3 3.77 -3.83 -15.18
N SER A 4 2.87 -2.91 -14.81
CA SER A 4 3.16 -1.85 -13.85
C SER A 4 3.18 -2.39 -12.41
N CYS A 5 3.65 -1.58 -11.45
CA CYS A 5 3.56 -1.88 -10.02
C CYS A 5 2.12 -2.24 -9.59
N SER A 6 1.10 -1.56 -10.14
CA SER A 6 -0.31 -1.90 -9.91
C SER A 6 -0.65 -3.31 -10.42
N GLY A 7 -0.25 -3.64 -11.65
CA GLY A 7 -0.55 -4.93 -12.26
C GLY A 7 0.11 -6.10 -11.53
N LEU A 8 1.39 -5.94 -11.16
CA LEU A 8 2.11 -6.96 -10.38
C LEU A 8 1.56 -7.10 -8.96
N SER A 9 1.14 -6.00 -8.33
CA SER A 9 0.53 -6.04 -6.99
C SER A 9 -0.84 -6.72 -6.99
N ILE A 10 -1.67 -6.47 -8.00
CA ILE A 10 -2.96 -7.20 -8.17
C ILE A 10 -2.69 -8.69 -8.34
N PHE A 11 -1.74 -9.06 -9.21
CA PHE A 11 -1.36 -10.47 -9.42
C PHE A 11 -0.89 -11.14 -8.12
N LEU A 12 -0.02 -10.48 -7.35
CA LEU A 12 0.48 -11.03 -6.09
C LEU A 12 -0.62 -11.14 -5.02
N VAL A 13 -1.53 -10.16 -4.91
CA VAL A 13 -2.70 -10.24 -4.02
C VAL A 13 -3.55 -11.46 -4.37
N ASP A 14 -3.82 -11.68 -5.65
CA ASP A 14 -4.63 -12.83 -6.10
C ASP A 14 -3.91 -14.16 -5.83
N ALA A 15 -2.60 -14.23 -6.03
CA ALA A 15 -1.79 -15.42 -5.72
C ALA A 15 -1.80 -15.75 -4.23
N LEU A 16 -1.62 -14.75 -3.36
CA LEU A 16 -1.68 -14.92 -1.90
C LEU A 16 -3.07 -15.38 -1.46
N ARG A 17 -4.14 -14.76 -1.98
CA ARG A 17 -5.52 -15.15 -1.69
C ARG A 17 -5.84 -16.56 -2.16
N ALA A 18 -5.33 -16.97 -3.32
CA ALA A 18 -5.47 -18.34 -3.81
C ALA A 18 -4.79 -19.37 -2.89
N ALA A 19 -3.73 -18.98 -2.19
CA ALA A 19 -3.06 -19.78 -1.17
C ALA A 19 -3.69 -19.69 0.23
N GLY A 20 -4.82 -18.97 0.39
CA GLY A 20 -5.52 -18.80 1.66
C GLY A 20 -4.94 -17.73 2.58
N LEU A 21 -4.01 -16.91 2.10
CA LEU A 21 -3.46 -15.78 2.85
C LEU A 21 -4.29 -14.52 2.59
N PRO A 22 -4.84 -13.86 3.64
CA PRO A 22 -5.52 -12.59 3.45
C PRO A 22 -4.51 -11.53 2.99
N ALA A 23 -4.76 -10.95 1.82
CA ALA A 23 -3.90 -9.91 1.24
C ALA A 23 -4.74 -8.77 0.66
N ARG A 24 -4.17 -7.57 0.56
CA ARG A 24 -4.80 -6.40 -0.04
C ARG A 24 -3.78 -5.53 -0.78
N LEU A 25 -4.27 -4.78 -1.77
CA LEU A 25 -3.49 -3.75 -2.44
C LEU A 25 -3.27 -2.58 -1.49
N ALA A 26 -2.03 -2.11 -1.39
CA ALA A 26 -1.68 -0.88 -0.70
C ALA A 26 -0.89 0.04 -1.64
N GLY A 27 -0.89 1.34 -1.36
CA GLY A 27 -0.23 2.28 -2.26
C GLY A 27 -0.32 3.72 -1.84
N VAL A 28 0.54 4.51 -2.47
CA VAL A 28 0.55 5.97 -2.38
C VAL A 28 0.23 6.55 -3.76
N PRO A 29 -0.80 7.41 -3.88
CA PRO A 29 -1.14 8.06 -5.14
C PRO A 29 -0.08 9.08 -5.57
N GLN A 30 0.56 9.74 -4.61
CA GLN A 30 1.64 10.68 -4.84
C GLN A 30 2.57 10.77 -3.61
N TRP A 31 3.86 10.46 -3.79
CA TRP A 31 4.85 10.64 -2.73
C TRP A 31 4.91 12.10 -2.27
N ASN A 32 5.06 12.32 -0.97
CA ASN A 32 5.29 13.64 -0.40
C ASN A 32 6.77 14.05 -0.50
N THR A 33 7.29 14.04 -1.72
CA THR A 33 8.66 14.47 -2.06
C THR A 33 8.62 15.42 -3.25
N PRO A 34 9.67 16.24 -3.48
CA PRO A 34 9.76 17.10 -4.65
C PRO A 34 9.63 16.35 -5.98
N GLU A 35 10.14 15.12 -6.04
CA GLU A 35 10.10 14.25 -7.22
C GLU A 35 8.70 13.69 -7.48
N GLY A 36 7.85 13.60 -6.44
CA GLY A 36 6.54 12.98 -6.52
C GLY A 36 6.63 11.51 -6.93
N GLY A 37 5.77 11.10 -7.85
CA GLY A 37 5.62 9.70 -8.26
C GLY A 37 4.61 8.93 -7.42
N ASN A 38 4.21 7.76 -7.88
CA ASN A 38 3.25 6.88 -7.21
C ASN A 38 3.83 5.48 -7.07
N HIS A 39 3.25 4.69 -6.16
CA HIS A 39 3.64 3.30 -6.05
C HIS A 39 2.53 2.47 -5.41
N ASN A 40 2.39 1.24 -5.88
CA ASN A 40 1.51 0.23 -5.30
C ASN A 40 2.34 -0.99 -4.92
N TRP A 41 1.95 -1.61 -3.82
CA TRP A 41 2.53 -2.82 -3.26
C TRP A 41 1.43 -3.67 -2.60
N VAL A 42 1.82 -4.66 -1.81
CA VAL A 42 0.90 -5.59 -1.17
C VAL A 42 1.04 -5.54 0.34
N GLU A 43 -0.09 -5.65 1.03
CA GLU A 43 -0.14 -6.00 2.45
C GLU A 43 -0.71 -7.41 2.62
N VAL A 44 -0.10 -8.21 3.48
CA VAL A 44 -0.52 -9.58 3.83
C VAL A 44 -0.75 -9.69 5.33
N TRP A 45 -1.80 -10.41 5.73
CA TRP A 45 -2.18 -10.61 7.13
C TRP A 45 -1.50 -11.85 7.69
N ILE A 46 -0.62 -11.67 8.66
CA ILE A 46 0.13 -12.76 9.31
C ILE A 46 0.09 -12.53 10.81
N SER A 47 -0.20 -13.59 11.58
CA SER A 47 -0.15 -13.57 13.05
C SER A 47 -0.93 -12.44 13.74
N GLY A 48 -1.96 -11.88 13.10
CA GLY A 48 -2.79 -10.83 13.68
C GLY A 48 -2.42 -9.41 13.27
N GLU A 49 -1.46 -9.24 12.36
CA GLU A 49 -0.98 -7.93 11.90
C GLU A 49 -0.85 -7.88 10.37
N TRP A 50 -0.89 -6.66 9.82
CA TRP A 50 -0.63 -6.41 8.40
C TRP A 50 0.86 -6.15 8.20
N HIS A 51 1.47 -6.92 7.30
CA HIS A 51 2.84 -6.75 6.85
C HIS A 51 2.89 -6.33 5.39
N PHE A 52 3.82 -5.47 5.00
CA PHE A 52 3.97 -5.06 3.61
C PHE A 52 5.08 -5.83 2.89
N LEU A 53 4.94 -5.97 1.57
CA LEU A 53 5.97 -6.51 0.69
C LEU A 53 5.86 -5.93 -0.73
N GLY A 54 7.01 -5.77 -1.38
CA GLY A 54 7.08 -5.35 -2.78
C GLY A 54 6.65 -6.47 -3.73
N ALA A 55 5.73 -6.17 -4.65
CA ALA A 55 5.30 -7.13 -5.68
C ALA A 55 6.22 -7.16 -6.90
N SER A 56 6.73 -5.98 -7.26
CA SER A 56 7.66 -5.78 -8.38
C SER A 56 9.12 -5.75 -7.90
N GLU A 57 9.31 -5.39 -6.63
CA GLU A 57 10.62 -5.19 -6.00
C GLU A 57 10.70 -5.96 -4.66
N PRO A 58 10.77 -7.31 -4.67
CA PRO A 58 10.90 -8.07 -3.43
C PRO A 58 12.24 -7.78 -2.75
N ASP A 59 12.22 -7.55 -1.43
CA ASP A 59 13.42 -7.36 -0.63
C ASP A 59 13.91 -8.71 -0.06
N PRO A 60 15.23 -9.02 -0.11
CA PRO A 60 15.78 -10.24 0.49
C PRO A 60 15.55 -10.39 2.00
N GLN A 61 15.34 -9.29 2.71
CA GLN A 61 15.04 -9.31 4.15
C GLN A 61 13.58 -9.71 4.44
N GLY A 62 12.73 -9.77 3.41
CA GLY A 62 11.37 -10.29 3.50
C GLY A 62 10.32 -9.22 3.84
N LEU A 63 9.42 -9.56 4.76
CA LEU A 63 8.29 -8.72 5.14
C LEU A 63 8.75 -7.42 5.81
N ASP A 64 8.02 -6.35 5.56
CA ASP A 64 8.30 -5.02 6.12
C ASP A 64 9.64 -4.42 5.68
N HIS A 65 10.19 -4.92 4.58
CA HIS A 65 11.34 -4.38 3.89
C HIS A 65 10.97 -4.06 2.43
N ALA A 66 11.23 -2.82 2.02
CA ALA A 66 11.02 -2.35 0.66
C ALA A 66 11.86 -1.11 0.40
N TRP A 67 12.15 -0.81 -0.87
CA TRP A 67 12.93 0.38 -1.26
C TRP A 67 12.32 1.70 -0.75
N PHE A 68 11.01 1.73 -0.51
CA PHE A 68 10.28 2.91 -0.05
C PHE A 68 10.25 3.07 1.47
N PHE A 69 10.78 2.11 2.22
CA PHE A 69 10.73 2.06 3.67
C PHE A 69 12.16 2.11 4.25
N PRO A 70 12.45 2.98 5.24
CA PRO A 70 11.54 3.92 5.89
C PRO A 70 11.24 5.17 5.05
N GLN A 71 12.00 5.45 3.99
CA GLN A 71 11.84 6.64 3.14
C GLN A 71 11.62 6.22 1.68
N PRO A 72 10.70 6.86 0.93
CA PRO A 72 9.99 8.10 1.26
C PRO A 72 8.68 7.93 2.04
N VAL A 73 8.26 6.71 2.40
CA VAL A 73 6.92 6.47 2.94
C VAL A 73 6.63 7.19 4.26
N THR A 74 7.64 7.40 5.11
CA THR A 74 7.49 8.18 6.35
C THR A 74 7.23 9.66 6.14
N LYS A 75 7.37 10.20 4.92
CA LYS A 75 6.97 11.58 4.61
C LYS A 75 5.47 11.70 4.30
N ALA A 76 4.75 10.60 4.15
CA ALA A 76 3.31 10.61 3.95
C ALA A 76 2.59 11.26 5.15
N VAL A 77 1.43 11.86 4.91
CA VAL A 77 0.69 12.62 5.93
C VAL A 77 -0.68 11.97 6.11
N PRO A 78 -1.04 11.48 7.31
CA PRO A 78 -2.39 10.97 7.58
C PRO A 78 -3.45 12.04 7.25
N GLY A 79 -4.48 11.66 6.49
CA GLY A 79 -5.48 12.61 5.99
C GLY A 79 -4.94 13.61 4.93
N GLY A 80 -3.73 13.39 4.39
CA GLY A 80 -3.07 14.25 3.41
C GLY A 80 -3.60 14.13 1.98
N GLY A 81 -4.73 13.44 1.77
CA GLY A 81 -5.32 13.18 0.47
C GLY A 81 -4.40 12.31 -0.38
N LEU A 82 -4.00 12.79 -1.56
CA LEU A 82 -3.11 12.03 -2.46
C LEU A 82 -1.73 11.70 -1.86
N ARG A 83 -1.37 12.32 -0.74
CA ARG A 83 -0.12 12.10 0.00
C ARG A 83 -0.25 11.13 1.18
N SER A 84 -1.41 10.52 1.36
CA SER A 84 -1.62 9.42 2.30
C SER A 84 -1.26 8.07 1.67
N VAL A 85 -0.95 7.10 2.52
CA VAL A 85 -0.91 5.68 2.15
C VAL A 85 -2.29 5.07 2.34
N TYR A 86 -2.80 4.43 1.29
CA TYR A 86 -4.09 3.77 1.29
C TYR A 86 -3.93 2.26 1.21
N ALA A 87 -4.79 1.52 1.90
CA ALA A 87 -4.92 0.07 1.75
C ALA A 87 -6.36 -0.31 1.41
N ALA A 88 -6.54 -1.09 0.34
CA ALA A 88 -7.85 -1.45 -0.18
C ALA A 88 -8.66 -2.30 0.81
N SER A 89 -9.97 -2.06 0.85
CA SER A 89 -10.93 -2.77 1.68
C SER A 89 -12.00 -3.44 0.80
N TRP A 90 -12.41 -4.65 1.18
CA TRP A 90 -13.50 -5.38 0.52
C TRP A 90 -14.88 -4.82 0.86
N LYS A 91 -14.99 -4.03 1.94
CA LYS A 91 -16.23 -3.40 2.42
C LYS A 91 -16.06 -1.90 2.61
N PRO A 92 -17.17 -1.12 2.64
CA PRO A 92 -17.13 0.27 3.06
C PRO A 92 -16.39 0.45 4.39
N THR A 93 -15.50 1.43 4.44
CA THR A 93 -14.77 1.82 5.65
C THR A 93 -15.54 2.91 6.40
N PRO A 94 -15.37 3.04 7.74
CA PRO A 94 -16.08 4.05 8.53
C PRO A 94 -15.93 5.48 8.01
N ASP A 95 -14.74 5.81 7.51
CA ASP A 95 -14.41 7.14 6.99
C ASP A 95 -14.92 7.38 5.56
N GLY A 96 -15.54 6.37 4.93
CA GLY A 96 -16.04 6.46 3.56
C GLY A 96 -14.93 6.63 2.51
N LEU A 97 -13.68 6.33 2.87
CA LEU A 97 -12.52 6.50 1.99
C LEU A 97 -12.50 5.44 0.89
N HIS A 98 -11.88 5.82 -0.24
CA HIS A 98 -11.72 4.99 -1.41
C HIS A 98 -10.26 5.01 -1.86
N PHE A 99 -9.80 3.90 -2.43
CA PHE A 99 -8.44 3.77 -2.93
C PHE A 99 -8.28 4.68 -4.17
N PRO A 100 -7.37 5.66 -4.17
CA PRO A 100 -7.21 6.55 -5.31
C PRO A 100 -6.56 5.79 -6.47
N LEU A 101 -7.36 5.46 -7.48
CA LEU A 101 -6.87 4.85 -8.71
C LEU A 101 -6.18 5.93 -9.52
N TYR A 102 -4.84 5.95 -9.54
CA TYR A 102 -4.06 7.03 -10.16
C TYR A 102 -4.43 7.29 -11.64
N TYR A 103 -4.87 6.26 -12.36
CA TYR A 103 -5.32 6.38 -13.75
C TYR A 103 -6.73 6.98 -13.92
N ASP A 104 -7.54 7.00 -12.86
CA ASP A 104 -8.86 7.64 -12.83
C ASP A 104 -9.27 7.97 -11.38
N LEU A 105 -8.88 9.17 -10.95
CA LEU A 105 -9.17 9.68 -9.61
C LEU A 105 -10.65 10.02 -9.38
N THR A 106 -11.57 9.76 -10.32
CA THR A 106 -13.01 9.97 -10.13
C THR A 106 -13.73 8.71 -9.62
N LYS A 107 -13.10 7.54 -9.72
CA LYS A 107 -13.68 6.27 -9.30
C LYS A 107 -13.67 6.11 -7.77
N ARG A 108 -14.79 5.62 -7.23
CA ARG A 108 -15.04 5.52 -5.78
C ARG A 108 -15.44 4.12 -5.30
N TRP A 109 -15.41 3.13 -6.19
CA TRP A 109 -15.94 1.78 -5.93
C TRP A 109 -14.95 0.85 -5.22
N VAL A 110 -13.67 1.23 -5.13
CA VAL A 110 -12.68 0.52 -4.30
C VAL A 110 -12.62 1.24 -2.96
N HIS A 111 -13.13 0.63 -1.90
CA HIS A 111 -13.02 1.17 -0.55
C HIS A 111 -11.58 1.10 -0.03
N ALA A 112 -11.19 1.97 0.89
CA ALA A 112 -9.85 1.94 1.48
C ALA A 112 -9.82 2.44 2.92
N TYR A 113 -8.77 2.03 3.63
CA TYR A 113 -8.30 2.63 4.87
C TYR A 113 -7.14 3.58 4.55
N ASP A 114 -7.05 4.72 5.25
CA ASP A 114 -5.79 5.44 5.38
C ASP A 114 -4.95 4.70 6.42
N VAL A 115 -3.82 4.15 5.99
CA VAL A 115 -2.90 3.37 6.83
C VAL A 115 -1.58 4.10 7.06
N THR A 116 -1.53 5.40 6.75
CA THR A 116 -0.31 6.20 6.81
C THR A 116 0.37 6.12 8.18
N SER A 117 -0.40 6.25 9.26
CA SER A 117 0.13 6.20 10.63
C SER A 117 0.85 4.88 10.90
N THR A 118 0.34 3.75 10.41
CA THR A 118 0.99 2.44 10.55
C THR A 118 2.40 2.43 9.97
N TYR A 119 2.61 3.00 8.77
CA TYR A 119 3.95 3.06 8.16
C TYR A 119 4.89 4.00 8.91
N VAL A 120 4.38 5.14 9.38
CA VAL A 120 5.16 6.12 10.14
C VAL A 120 5.59 5.55 11.50
N GLU A 121 4.66 4.91 12.22
CA GLU A 121 4.91 4.27 13.51
C GLU A 121 5.84 3.06 13.38
N HIS A 122 5.65 2.22 12.35
CA HIS A 122 6.52 1.07 12.11
C HIS A 122 7.97 1.51 11.87
N ALA A 123 8.17 2.55 11.06
CA ALA A 123 9.51 3.08 10.82
C ALA A 123 10.14 3.67 12.09
N ALA A 124 9.34 4.31 12.96
CA ALA A 124 9.81 4.83 14.23
C ALA A 124 10.27 3.72 15.19
N ASN A 125 9.60 2.56 15.16
CA ASN A 125 9.93 1.40 16.01
C ASN A 125 11.08 0.54 15.46
N ALA A 126 11.43 0.71 14.18
CA ALA A 126 12.52 -0.02 13.52
C ALA A 126 13.89 0.69 13.65
N MET A 127 13.94 1.90 14.24
CA MET A 127 15.15 2.68 14.53
C MET A 127 15.59 2.52 15.99
#